data_AF-A0A356TI38-F1
#
_entry.id   AF-A0A356TI38-F1
#
_cell.length_a   1.000
_cell.length_b   1.000
_cell.length_c   1.000
_cell.angle_alpha   90.00
_cell.angle_beta   90.00
_cell.angle_gamma   90.00
#
_symmetry.space_group_name_H-M   'P 1'
#
loop_
_entity.id
_entity.type
_entity.pdbx_description
1 polymer ?
#
loop_
_entity_poly.entity_id
_entity_poly.type
_entity_poly.pdbx_seq_one_letter_code
_entity_poly.pdbx_strand_id
1 'polypeptide(L)' 'MRIPQDERFRLERARHALRFCCESCAMWDPAEELCAHRYPTADHRLARYDDPTVEIVFCKDYDAA' A
#
# COMPACT_ATOMS: atom_id res chain seq x y z
N MET A 1 7.52 -4.09 5.55
CA MET A 1 7.56 -3.40 6.87
C MET A 1 6.13 -3.17 7.37
N ARG A 2 5.89 -3.07 8.67
CA ARG A 2 4.56 -2.72 9.23
C ARG A 2 4.65 -1.47 10.09
N ILE A 3 3.70 -0.55 9.93
CA ILE A 3 3.57 0.65 10.78
C ILE A 3 2.11 0.91 11.16
N PRO A 4 1.85 1.58 12.30
CA PRO A 4 0.51 2.04 12.63
C PRO A 4 -0.02 3.07 11.61
N GLN A 5 -1.32 3.03 11.32
CA GLN A 5 -2.01 4.10 10.59
C GLN A 5 -2.40 5.24 11.55
N ASP A 6 -1.42 5.77 12.28
CA ASP A 6 -1.66 6.82 13.27
C ASP A 6 -1.98 8.17 12.60
N GLU A 7 -2.32 9.17 13.43
CA GLU A 7 -2.64 10.52 12.96
C GLU A 7 -1.50 11.13 12.14
N ARG A 8 -0.25 10.91 12.57
CA ARG A 8 0.94 11.39 11.85
C ARG A 8 1.00 10.79 10.45
N PHE A 9 0.84 9.48 10.31
CA PHE A 9 0.84 8.82 9.00
C PHE A 9 -0.27 9.37 8.10
N ARG A 10 -1.48 9.56 8.62
CA ARG A 10 -2.60 10.10 7.84
C ARG A 10 -2.32 11.54 7.35
N LEU A 11 -1.74 12.38 8.20
CA LEU A 11 -1.34 13.74 7.82
C LEU A 11 -0.25 13.73 6.74
N GLU A 12 0.79 12.93 6.92
CA GLU A 12 1.89 12.82 5.96
C GLU A 12 1.41 12.22 4.63
N ARG A 13 0.53 11.21 4.65
CA ARG A 13 -0.11 10.63 3.46
C ARG A 13 -0.84 11.69 2.65
N ALA A 14 -1.63 12.55 3.31
CA ALA A 14 -2.36 13.63 2.65
C ALA A 14 -1.40 14.72 2.13
N ARG A 15 -0.43 15.13 2.95
CA ARG A 15 0.52 16.21 2.63
C ARG A 15 1.45 15.86 1.46
N HIS A 16 1.91 14.62 1.40
CA HIS A 16 2.91 14.16 0.44
C HIS A 16 2.35 13.25 -0.64
N ALA A 17 1.04 13.01 -0.66
CA ALA A 17 0.37 12.10 -1.59
C ALA A 17 1.07 10.72 -1.67
N LEU A 18 1.37 10.14 -0.50
CA LEU A 18 2.14 8.90 -0.41
C LEU A 18 1.47 7.76 -1.16
N ARG A 19 2.26 7.07 -2.00
CA ARG A 19 1.85 5.90 -2.81
C ARG A 19 2.53 4.66 -2.26
N PHE A 20 1.74 3.71 -1.77
CA PHE A 20 2.26 2.50 -1.11
C PHE A 20 1.35 1.27 -1.29
N CYS A 21 0.31 1.38 -2.12
CA CYS A 21 -0.64 0.30 -2.37
C CYS A 21 -0.33 -0.39 -3.69
N CYS A 22 -0.79 -1.62 -3.90
CA CYS A 22 -0.59 -2.35 -5.16
C CYS A 22 -1.03 -1.51 -6.36
N GLU A 23 -2.18 -0.86 -6.29
CA GLU A 23 -2.78 -0.07 -7.37
C GLU A 23 -1.89 1.10 -7.85
N SER A 24 -0.93 1.55 -7.03
CA SER A 24 0.04 2.58 -7.40
C SER A 24 1.42 2.05 -7.78
N CYS A 25 1.60 0.74 -7.80
CA CYS A 25 2.88 0.06 -8.01
C CYS A 25 3.13 -0.15 -9.51
N ALA A 26 4.39 -0.02 -9.94
CA ALA A 26 4.78 -0.35 -11.32
C ALA A 26 4.56 -1.85 -11.66
N MET A 27 4.52 -2.71 -10.65
CA MET A 27 4.32 -4.16 -10.80
C MET A 27 2.85 -4.58 -10.75
N TRP A 28 1.91 -3.64 -10.68
CA TRP A 28 0.49 -3.95 -10.68
C TRP A 28 -0.02 -4.23 -12.08
N ASP A 29 -0.67 -5.38 -12.24
CA ASP A 29 -1.42 -5.72 -13.43
C ASP A 29 -2.90 -5.37 -13.19
N PRO A 30 -3.42 -4.29 -13.78
CA PRO A 30 -4.82 -3.91 -13.62
C PRO A 30 -5.79 -4.81 -14.39
N ALA A 31 -5.33 -5.59 -15.38
CA ALA A 31 -6.21 -6.47 -16.15
C ALA A 31 -6.57 -7.72 -15.33
N GLU A 32 -5.58 -8.26 -14.62
CA GLU A 32 -5.74 -9.47 -13.79
C GLU A 32 -6.02 -9.15 -12.32
N GLU A 33 -5.92 -7.87 -11.93
CA GLU A 33 -5.96 -7.42 -10.55
C GLU A 33 -4.97 -8.15 -9.63
N LEU A 34 -3.73 -8.33 -10.11
CA LEU A 34 -2.67 -9.05 -9.39
C LEU A 34 -1.34 -8.31 -9.43
N CYS A 35 -0.45 -8.67 -8.50
CA CYS A 35 0.95 -8.32 -8.61
C CYS A 35 1.61 -9.19 -9.70
N ALA A 36 2.44 -8.60 -10.56
CA ALA A 36 3.20 -9.32 -11.59
C ALA A 36 4.11 -10.42 -11.02
N HIS A 37 4.58 -10.27 -9.77
CA HIS A 37 5.32 -11.30 -9.03
C HIS A 37 4.43 -12.37 -8.39
N ARG A 38 3.11 -12.27 -8.54
CA ARG A 38 2.09 -13.14 -7.95
C ARG A 38 2.12 -13.19 -6.42
N TYR A 39 2.63 -12.14 -5.78
CA TYR A 39 2.55 -11.98 -4.33
C TYR A 39 1.12 -11.67 -3.89
N PRO A 40 0.73 -12.05 -2.65
CA PRO A 40 -0.57 -11.70 -2.09
C PRO A 40 -0.78 -10.18 -2.05
N THR A 41 -1.92 -9.73 -2.58
CA THR A 41 -2.22 -8.31 -2.73
C THR A 41 -3.17 -7.79 -1.64
N ALA A 42 -3.89 -8.67 -0.94
CA ALA A 42 -4.96 -8.29 0.01
C ALA A 42 -4.53 -7.27 1.07
N ASP A 43 -3.32 -7.43 1.63
CA ASP A 43 -2.77 -6.51 2.62
C ASP A 43 -2.26 -5.19 2.03
N HIS A 44 -2.15 -5.10 0.71
CA HIS A 44 -1.58 -3.97 -0.02
C HIS A 44 -2.61 -3.22 -0.85
N ARG A 45 -3.90 -3.57 -0.77
CA ARG A 45 -4.98 -2.89 -1.50
C ARG A 45 -5.32 -1.55 -0.86
N LEU A 46 -5.61 -0.56 -1.69
CA LEU A 46 -6.01 0.78 -1.24
C LEU A 46 -7.23 0.73 -0.31
N ALA A 47 -8.24 -0.05 -0.68
CA ALA A 47 -9.50 -0.17 0.06
C ALA A 47 -9.33 -0.73 1.48
N ARG A 48 -8.25 -1.49 1.75
CA ARG A 48 -7.96 -2.00 3.10
C ARG A 48 -7.73 -0.84 4.09
N TYR A 49 -7.12 0.23 3.62
CA TYR A 49 -6.69 1.35 4.45
C TYR A 49 -7.75 2.44 4.63
N ASP A 50 -8.98 2.16 4.19
CA ASP A 50 -10.16 2.92 4.59
C ASP A 50 -10.55 2.61 6.04
N ASP A 51 -10.13 1.46 6.58
CA ASP A 51 -10.21 1.16 8.01
C ASP A 51 -8.98 1.76 8.74
N PRO A 52 -9.15 2.79 9.59
CA PRO A 52 -8.04 3.44 10.27
C PRO A 52 -7.41 2.59 11.39
N THR A 53 -7.99 1.43 11.71
CA THR A 53 -7.51 0.54 12.79
C THR A 53 -6.52 -0.50 12.29
N VAL A 54 -6.39 -0.70 10.98
CA VAL A 54 -5.43 -1.65 10.41
C VAL A 54 -4.04 -1.05 10.33
N GLU A 55 -3.03 -1.89 10.52
CA GLU A 55 -1.63 -1.49 10.26
C GLU A 55 -1.37 -1.37 8.76
N ILE A 56 -0.55 -0.39 8.40
CA ILE A 56 -0.01 -0.23 7.04
C ILE A 56 1.07 -1.28 6.82
N VAL A 57 0.91 -2.07 5.76
CA VAL A 57 1.90 -3.05 5.32
C VAL A 57 2.60 -2.52 4.07
N PHE A 58 3.89 -2.21 4.20
CA PHE A 58 4.73 -1.89 3.05
C PHE A 58 5.31 -3.17 2.45
N CYS A 59 5.04 -3.37 1.16
CA CYS A 59 5.65 -4.42 0.37
C CYS A 59 7.15 -4.12 0.20
N LYS A 60 7.99 -5.16 0.26
CA LYS A 60 9.45 -5.02 0.11
C LYS A 60 9.85 -4.46 -1.26
N ASP A 61 9.05 -4.71 -2.30
CA ASP A 61 9.30 -4.17 -3.64
C ASP A 61 9.17 -2.63 -3.69
N TYR A 62 8.45 -2.02 -2.75
CA TYR A 62 8.38 -0.56 -2.59
C TYR A 62 9.59 0.03 -1.84
N ASP A 63 10.27 -0.76 -1.01
CA ASP A 63 11.44 -0.29 -0.25
C ASP A 63 12.69 -0.13 -1.15
N ALA A 64 12.65 -0.62 -2.39
CA ALA A 64 13.80 -0.69 -3.31
C ALA A 64 13.76 0.32 -4.48
N ALA A 65 12.78 1.23 -4.53
CA ALA A 65 12.58 2.20 -5.61
C ALA A 65 13.03 3.62 -5.23
#